data_AF-A0A419EL72-F1
#
_entry.id   AF-A0A419EL72-F1
#
_cell.length_a   1.000
_cell.length_b   1.000
_cell.length_c   1.000
_cell.angle_alpha   90.00
_cell.angle_beta   90.00
_cell.angle_gamma   90.00
#
_symmetry.space_group_name_H-M   'P 1'
#
loop_
_entity.id
_entity.type
_entity.pdbx_description
1 polymer ?
#
loop_
_entity_poly.entity_id
_entity_poly.type
_entity_poly.pdbx_seq_one_letter_code
_entity_poly.pdbx_strand_id
1 'polypeptide(L)'
;MASKNYLWADDQSEVIINCTPINSFGLKIPFRNSYVIFSIIEGKDLIDILHKDETKGSLLLKSKFEEGKVIIKITSRYSLLPNLIEINIVKNLS
;
A
#
# COMPACT_ATOMS: atom_id res chain seq x y z
N MET A 1 -8.70 11.59 8.53
CA MET A 1 -9.65 10.55 8.05
C MET A 1 -8.91 9.24 8.13
N ALA A 2 -9.17 8.43 9.17
CA ALA A 2 -8.45 7.19 9.41
C ALA A 2 -8.94 6.14 8.40
N SER A 3 -8.16 5.88 7.35
CA SER A 3 -8.35 4.67 6.54
C SER A 3 -8.12 3.47 7.44
N LYS A 4 -9.04 2.50 7.43
CA LYS A 4 -8.82 1.21 8.07
C LYS A 4 -7.61 0.57 7.38
N ASN A 5 -6.49 0.49 8.09
CA ASN A 5 -5.26 -0.15 7.59
C ASN A 5 -5.25 -1.63 7.99
N TYR A 6 -6.33 -2.35 7.67
CA TYR A 6 -6.40 -3.77 7.93
C TYR A 6 -7.09 -4.53 6.79
N LEU A 7 -6.69 -5.80 6.63
CA LEU A 7 -7.32 -6.79 5.76
C LEU A 7 -7.81 -7.95 6.63
N TRP A 8 -8.81 -8.70 6.16
CA TRP A 8 -9.17 -9.96 6.79
C TRP A 8 -8.31 -11.09 6.25
N ALA A 9 -7.99 -12.06 7.11
CA ALA A 9 -7.29 -13.29 6.73
C ALA A 9 -8.25 -14.27 6.02
N ASP A 10 -8.81 -13.89 4.86
CA ASP A 10 -9.92 -14.59 4.20
C ASP A 10 -9.71 -14.92 2.70
N ASP A 11 -8.53 -14.60 2.15
CA ASP A 11 -8.26 -14.72 0.71
C ASP A 11 -9.30 -14.04 -0.20
N GLN A 12 -9.94 -12.97 0.28
CA GLN A 12 -10.87 -12.16 -0.50
C GLN A 12 -10.71 -10.66 -0.24
N SER A 13 -10.16 -10.29 0.89
CA SER A 13 -9.95 -8.90 1.27
C SER A 13 -8.84 -8.26 0.45
N GLU A 14 -9.17 -7.10 -0.13
CA GLU A 14 -8.29 -6.34 -1.00
C GLU A 14 -8.05 -4.92 -0.46
N VAL A 15 -6.88 -4.37 -0.76
CA VAL A 15 -6.54 -2.98 -0.45
C VAL A 15 -5.78 -2.35 -1.62
N ILE A 16 -6.19 -1.13 -1.96
CA ILE A 16 -5.52 -0.31 -2.95
C ILE A 16 -4.75 0.79 -2.23
N ILE A 17 -3.44 0.84 -2.46
CA ILE A 17 -2.56 1.89 -2.01
C ILE A 17 -2.32 2.83 -3.19
N ASN A 18 -2.72 4.09 -3.03
CA ASN A 18 -2.52 5.13 -4.04
C ASN A 18 -1.58 6.22 -3.51
N CYS A 19 -0.44 6.39 -4.17
CA CYS A 19 0.47 7.49 -3.93
C CYS A 19 0.04 8.69 -4.77
N THR A 20 -0.32 9.80 -4.11
CA THR A 20 -0.70 11.05 -4.79
C THR A 20 0.43 12.08 -4.64
N PRO A 21 0.91 12.69 -5.73
CA PRO A 21 1.92 13.73 -5.63
C PRO A 21 1.27 15.00 -5.08
N ILE A 22 1.91 15.56 -4.06
CA ILE A 22 1.52 16.83 -3.44
C ILE A 22 2.57 17.90 -3.72
N ASN A 23 2.14 19.16 -3.79
CA ASN A 23 3.06 20.30 -3.84
C ASN A 23 3.50 20.72 -2.42
N SER A 24 4.36 21.75 -2.33
CA SER A 24 4.86 22.28 -1.05
C SER A 24 3.77 22.84 -0.12
N PHE A 25 2.57 23.09 -0.64
CA PHE A 25 1.41 23.53 0.14
C PHE A 25 0.50 22.35 0.55
N GLY A 26 0.91 21.10 0.29
CA GLY A 26 0.13 19.90 0.60
C GLY A 26 -1.04 19.65 -0.36
N LEU A 27 -1.16 20.42 -1.43
CA LEU A 27 -2.24 20.28 -2.41
C LEU A 27 -1.88 19.21 -3.44
N LYS A 28 -2.88 18.38 -3.79
CA LYS A 28 -2.76 17.38 -4.85
C LYS A 28 -2.50 18.05 -6.19
N ILE A 29 -1.54 17.53 -6.96
CA ILE A 29 -1.31 17.97 -8.33
C ILE A 29 -2.04 17.00 -9.26
N PRO A 30 -3.17 17.40 -9.87
CA PRO A 30 -3.91 16.50 -10.77
C PRO A 30 -3.06 16.17 -12.01
N PHE A 31 -3.27 14.98 -12.57
CA PHE A 31 -2.63 14.50 -13.81
C PHE A 31 -1.09 14.37 -13.78
N ARG A 32 -0.46 14.39 -12.60
CA ARG A 32 0.97 14.12 -12.45
C ARG A 32 1.21 12.66 -12.08
N ASN A 33 2.14 12.01 -12.76
CA ASN A 33 2.63 10.69 -12.38
C ASN A 33 3.43 10.74 -11.07
N SER A 34 3.28 9.72 -10.23
CA SER A 34 3.87 9.65 -8.90
C SER A 34 5.30 9.09 -8.90
N TYR A 35 5.63 8.21 -9.87
CA TYR A 35 6.92 7.52 -10.01
C TYR A 35 7.48 7.03 -8.66
N VAL A 36 6.87 5.96 -8.14
CA VAL A 36 7.18 5.38 -6.83
C VAL A 36 7.56 3.91 -6.97
N ILE A 37 8.44 3.45 -6.09
CA ILE A 37 8.81 2.05 -5.94
C ILE A 37 8.14 1.49 -4.70
N PHE A 38 7.41 0.39 -4.86
CA PHE A 38 6.83 -0.36 -3.74
C PHE A 38 7.71 -1.56 -3.41
N SER A 39 8.18 -1.63 -2.16
CA SER A 39 8.96 -2.75 -1.61
C SER A 39 8.26 -3.29 -0.37
N ILE A 40 7.79 -4.54 -0.42
CA ILE A 40 7.28 -5.23 0.75
C ILE A 40 8.49 -5.72 1.55
N ILE A 41 8.67 -5.19 2.75
CA ILE A 41 9.83 -5.52 3.61
C ILE A 41 9.48 -6.53 4.71
N GLU A 42 8.19 -6.71 4.99
CA GLU A 42 7.66 -7.68 5.96
C GLU A 42 6.31 -8.20 5.48
N GLY A 43 5.99 -9.48 5.73
CA GLY A 43 4.68 -10.08 5.45
C GLY A 43 4.38 -10.33 3.97
N LYS A 44 5.41 -10.52 3.13
CA LYS A 44 5.25 -10.78 1.69
C LYS A 44 4.50 -12.09 1.42
N ASP A 45 4.72 -13.07 2.26
CA ASP A 45 4.07 -14.37 2.27
C ASP A 45 2.57 -14.28 2.58
N LEU A 46 2.14 -13.27 3.34
CA LEU A 46 0.74 -13.09 3.79
C LEU A 46 -0.19 -12.45 2.73
N ILE A 47 0.37 -11.98 1.61
CA ILE A 47 -0.37 -11.24 0.58
C ILE A 47 0.01 -11.68 -0.82
N ASP A 48 -0.88 -11.39 -1.77
CA ASP A 48 -0.60 -11.44 -3.21
C ASP A 48 -0.69 -10.03 -3.82
N ILE A 49 0.19 -9.76 -4.77
CA ILE A 49 0.18 -8.51 -5.55
C ILE A 49 -0.67 -8.75 -6.79
N LEU A 50 -1.88 -8.20 -6.81
CA LEU A 50 -2.79 -8.33 -7.96
C LEU A 50 -2.47 -7.29 -9.04
N HIS A 51 -2.06 -6.09 -8.64
CA HIS A 51 -1.70 -5.02 -9.56
C HIS A 51 -0.62 -4.12 -8.97
N LYS A 52 0.33 -3.69 -9.81
CA LYS A 52 1.40 -2.77 -9.43
C LYS A 52 1.73 -1.84 -10.59
N ASP A 53 1.38 -0.57 -10.44
CA ASP A 53 1.74 0.52 -11.36
C ASP A 53 2.61 1.54 -10.63
N GLU A 54 3.91 1.43 -10.79
CA GLU A 54 4.90 2.33 -10.19
C GLU A 54 4.88 3.73 -10.81
N THR A 55 4.39 3.88 -12.05
CA THR A 55 4.32 5.19 -12.72
C THR A 55 3.18 6.04 -12.17
N LYS A 56 2.00 5.45 -12.00
CA LYS A 56 0.84 6.10 -11.37
C LYS A 56 0.88 6.02 -9.84
N GLY A 57 1.70 5.15 -9.29
CA GLY A 57 1.80 4.90 -7.86
C GLY A 57 0.58 4.20 -7.29
N SER A 58 0.11 3.16 -7.97
CA SER A 58 -0.99 2.32 -7.51
C SER A 58 -0.51 0.90 -7.22
N LEU A 59 -0.88 0.36 -6.07
CA LEU A 59 -0.59 -1.01 -5.67
C LEU A 59 -1.87 -1.63 -5.12
N LEU A 60 -2.33 -2.73 -5.74
CA LEU A 60 -3.44 -3.54 -5.27
C LEU A 60 -2.88 -4.82 -4.64
N LEU A 61 -3.22 -5.02 -3.38
CA LEU A 61 -2.87 -6.20 -2.62
C LEU A 61 -4.12 -6.96 -2.21
N LYS A 62 -3.98 -8.28 -2.14
CA LYS A 62 -4.97 -9.20 -1.60
C LYS A 62 -4.36 -9.93 -0.40
N SER A 63 -5.08 -10.04 0.71
CA SER A 63 -4.65 -10.89 1.82
C SER A 63 -4.81 -12.36 1.47
N LYS A 64 -4.03 -13.20 2.14
CA LYS A 64 -4.26 -14.66 2.18
C LYS A 64 -5.03 -15.02 3.45
N PHE A 65 -4.96 -16.28 3.85
CA PHE A 65 -5.66 -16.84 5.03
C PHE A 65 -4.90 -16.67 6.35
N GLU A 66 -3.71 -16.08 6.33
CA GLU A 66 -2.85 -15.97 7.52
C GLU A 66 -2.89 -14.58 8.13
N GLU A 67 -2.91 -14.54 9.46
CA GLU A 67 -2.84 -13.31 10.24
C GLU A 67 -1.40 -12.79 10.32
N GLY A 68 -1.27 -11.48 10.48
CA GLY A 68 0.04 -10.88 10.70
C GLY A 68 0.09 -9.43 10.25
N LYS A 69 1.28 -9.00 9.85
CA LYS A 69 1.55 -7.62 9.53
C LYS A 69 2.35 -7.53 8.24
N VAL A 70 1.95 -6.59 7.39
CA VAL A 70 2.63 -6.26 6.15
C VAL A 70 3.20 -4.86 6.26
N ILE A 71 4.51 -4.73 6.08
CA ILE A 71 5.15 -3.41 5.99
C ILE A 71 5.58 -3.16 4.55
N ILE A 72 5.14 -2.03 4.02
CA ILE A 72 5.41 -1.60 2.65
C ILE A 72 6.21 -0.32 2.70
N LYS A 73 7.42 -0.39 2.15
CA LYS A 73 8.27 0.77 1.91
C LYS A 73 7.98 1.35 0.54
N ILE A 74 7.62 2.62 0.52
CA ILE A 74 7.29 3.40 -0.67
C ILE A 74 8.37 4.45 -0.86
N THR A 75 9.12 4.35 -1.95
CA THR A 75 10.18 5.32 -2.28
C THR A 75 9.78 6.08 -3.53
N SER A 76 9.56 7.39 -3.42
CA SER A 76 9.33 8.24 -4.59
C SER A 76 10.64 8.69 -5.21
N ARG A 77 10.69 8.79 -6.54
CA ARG A 77 11.82 9.41 -7.25
C ARG A 77 12.06 10.88 -6.85
N TYR A 78 11.05 11.55 -6.31
CA TYR A 78 11.10 12.98 -5.96
C TYR A 78 11.20 13.25 -4.45
N SER A 79 11.12 12.21 -3.60
CA SER A 79 11.21 12.36 -2.15
C SER A 79 12.59 11.94 -1.67
N LEU A 80 13.14 12.67 -0.69
CA LEU A 80 14.39 12.30 -0.03
C LEU A 80 14.20 11.14 0.96
N LEU A 81 13.00 11.01 1.53
CA LEU A 81 12.70 9.99 2.54
C LEU A 81 11.64 9.01 2.02
N PRO A 82 11.81 7.70 2.29
CA PRO A 82 10.79 6.71 2.02
C PRO A 82 9.64 6.85 3.01
N ASN A 83 8.44 6.47 2.58
CA ASN A 83 7.28 6.31 3.44
C ASN A 83 7.09 4.83 3.78
N LEU A 84 6.69 4.55 5.02
CA LEU A 84 6.32 3.21 5.47
C LEU A 84 4.80 3.18 5.70
N ILE A 85 4.15 2.17 5.13
CA ILE A 85 2.76 1.85 5.43
C ILE A 85 2.72 0.49 6.09
N GLU A 86 1.92 0.41 7.15
CA GLU A 86 1.63 -0.81 7.89
C GLU A 86 0.19 -1.23 7.64
N ILE A 87 -0.01 -2.50 7.28
CA ILE A 87 -1.32 -3.11 7.09
C ILE A 87 -1.38 -4.35 7.97
N ASN A 88 -2.36 -4.38 8.87
CA ASN A 88 -2.60 -5.52 9.74
C ASN A 88 -3.55 -6.50 9.06
N ILE A 89 -3.19 -7.77 8.98
CA ILE A 89 -4.09 -8.83 8.53
C ILE A 89 -4.63 -9.52 9.78
N VAL A 90 -5.93 -9.41 9.97
CA VAL A 90 -6.60 -9.84 11.21
C VAL A 90 -7.57 -10.98 10.95
N LYS A 91 -7.80 -11.80 11.99
CA LYS A 91 -8.72 -12.92 11.93
C LYS A 91 -10.09 -12.51 11.40
N ASN A 92 -10.60 -13.23 10.42
CA ASN A 92 -12.00 -13.15 10.06
C ASN A 92 -12.81 -13.95 11.10
N LEU A 93 -13.64 -13.28 11.91
CA LEU A 93 -14.44 -13.91 12.98
C LEU A 93 -15.78 -14.47 12.46
N SER A 94 -15.85 -14.86 11.18
CA SER A 94 -17.07 -15.42 10.58
C SER A 94 -17.35 -16.86 11.02
#